data_AF-A0A0J9BK45-F1
#
_entry.id   AF-A0A0J9BK45-F1
#
_cell.length_a   1.000
_cell.length_b   1.000
_cell.length_c   1.000
_cell.angle_alpha   90.00
_cell.angle_beta   90.00
_cell.angle_gamma   90.00
#
_symmetry.space_group_name_H-M   'P 1'
#
loop_
_entity.id
_entity.type
_entity.pdbx_description
1 polymer ?
#
loop_
_entity_poly.entity_id
_entity_poly.type
_entity_poly.pdbx_seq_one_letter_code
_entity_poly.pdbx_strand_id
1 'polypeptide(L)'
;MFVFPAIIALGVGFIALRFGNDSPEAYGLGNTEALLDEPKSEEDEEAEDETLTKWQIFVTYVLKNKVIWLLCFANIFLYGVRVGIDQWSTV
;
A
#
# COMPACT_ATOMS: atom_id res chain seq x y z
N MET A 1 3.60 -1.94 -29.94
CA MET A 1 3.06 -0.56 -30.07
C MET A 1 2.90 0.04 -28.67
N PHE A 2 3.92 0.73 -28.16
CA PHE A 2 3.96 1.24 -26.78
C PHE A 2 3.32 2.63 -26.62
N VAL A 3 3.30 3.41 -27.71
CA VAL A 3 2.85 4.81 -27.70
C VAL A 3 1.35 4.95 -27.44
N PHE A 4 0.52 4.04 -27.97
CA PHE A 4 -0.93 4.08 -27.79
C PHE A 4 -1.36 3.89 -26.31
N PRO A 5 -0.95 2.83 -25.59
CA PRO A 5 -1.28 2.71 -24.18
C PRO A 5 -0.63 3.80 -23.31
N ALA A 6 0.54 4.31 -23.69
CA ALA A 6 1.20 5.40 -22.96
C ALA A 6 0.38 6.72 -22.99
N ILE A 7 -0.22 7.05 -24.13
CA ILE A 7 -1.10 8.24 -24.25
C ILE A 7 -2.35 8.08 -23.38
N ILE A 8 -2.94 6.88 -23.33
CA ILE A 8 -4.09 6.59 -22.47
C ILE A 8 -3.71 6.72 -21.00
N ALA A 9 -2.56 6.17 -20.60
CA ALA A 9 -2.07 6.27 -19.22
C ALA A 9 -1.83 7.73 -18.80
N LEU A 10 -1.31 8.58 -19.69
CA LEU A 10 -1.18 10.02 -19.42
C LEU A 10 -2.54 10.71 -19.26
N GLY A 11 -3.53 10.35 -20.06
CA GLY A 11 -4.90 10.87 -19.92
C GLY A 11 -5.52 10.50 -18.58
N VAL A 12 -5.43 9.23 -18.19
CA VAL A 12 -5.90 8.74 -16.88
C VAL A 12 -5.14 9.41 -15.74
N GLY A 13 -3.81 9.56 -15.86
CA GLY A 13 -2.97 10.24 -14.87
C GLY A 13 -3.37 11.70 -14.67
N PHE A 14 -3.68 12.42 -15.74
CA PHE A 14 -4.13 13.81 -15.65
C PHE A 14 -5.50 13.93 -14.96
N ILE A 15 -6.43 13.02 -15.26
CA ILE A 15 -7.74 12.95 -14.59
C ILE A 15 -7.55 12.61 -13.11
N ALA A 16 -6.72 11.62 -12.78
CA ALA A 16 -6.43 11.23 -11.41
C ALA A 16 -5.79 12.36 -10.59
N LEU A 17 -4.88 13.14 -11.18
CA LEU A 17 -4.31 14.32 -10.51
C LEU A 17 -5.30 15.46 -10.33
N ARG A 18 -6.30 15.58 -11.23
CA ARG A 18 -7.27 16.68 -11.16
C ARG A 18 -8.49 16.37 -10.30
N PHE A 19 -8.89 15.11 -10.23
CA PHE A 19 -10.07 14.62 -9.49
C PHE A 19 -9.73 13.79 -8.26
N GLY A 20 -8.47 13.36 -8.11
CA GLY A 20 -7.96 12.82 -6.85
C GLY A 20 -7.96 13.95 -5.83
N ASN A 21 -8.97 13.97 -4.97
CA ASN A 21 -8.97 14.83 -3.81
C ASN A 21 -7.88 14.36 -2.85
N ASP A 22 -7.19 15.31 -2.23
CA ASP A 22 -6.29 15.04 -1.10
C ASP A 22 -7.07 14.36 0.05
N SER A 23 -6.32 13.74 0.95
CA SER A 23 -6.88 13.04 2.11
C SER A 23 -7.80 13.96 2.95
N PRO A 24 -8.81 13.41 3.66
CA PRO A 24 -9.73 14.20 4.47
C PRO A 24 -9.01 15.04 5.54
N GLU A 25 -7.79 14.66 5.96
CA GLU A 25 -6.96 15.48 6.84
C GLU A 25 -6.62 16.85 6.22
N ALA A 26 -6.42 16.94 4.90
CA ALA A 26 -6.12 18.19 4.20
C ALA A 26 -7.31 19.18 4.20
N TYR A 27 -8.53 18.67 4.36
CA TYR A 27 -9.75 19.46 4.49
C TYR A 27 -10.11 19.76 5.95
N GLY A 28 -9.26 19.39 6.91
CA GLY A 28 -9.49 19.62 8.34
C GLY A 28 -10.55 18.71 8.96
N LEU A 29 -10.91 17.62 8.27
CA LEU A 29 -11.94 16.68 8.72
C LEU A 29 -11.39 15.61 9.70
N GLY A 30 -10.12 15.69 10.11
CA GLY A 30 -9.51 14.72 11.01
C GLY A 30 -9.25 13.37 10.34
N ASN A 31 -8.77 12.40 11.12
CA ASN A 31 -8.51 11.04 10.62
C ASN A 31 -9.81 10.37 10.17
N THR A 32 -9.74 9.55 9.13
CA THR A 32 -10.87 8.78 8.59
C THR A 32 -11.60 7.95 9.64
N GLU A 33 -10.89 7.45 10.65
CA GLU A 33 -11.46 6.66 11.76
C GLU A 33 -12.42 7.47 12.64
N ALA A 34 -12.11 8.74 12.90
CA ALA A 34 -12.99 9.64 13.65
C ALA A 34 -14.22 10.07 12.82
N LEU A 35 -14.11 10.02 11.50
CA LEU A 35 -15.19 10.42 10.57
C LEU A 35 -16.20 9.29 10.33
N LEU A 36 -15.77 8.03 10.44
CA LEU A 36 -16.55 6.84 10.16
C LEU A 36 -17.05 6.09 11.42
N ASP A 37 -16.73 6.60 12.62
CA ASP A 37 -17.09 5.98 13.91
C ASP A 37 -16.62 4.51 14.00
N GLU A 38 -15.50 4.21 13.35
CA GLU A 38 -14.90 2.88 13.37
C GLU A 38 -14.04 2.75 14.64
N PRO A 39 -14.14 1.63 15.38
CA PRO A 39 -13.30 1.41 16.54
C PRO A 39 -11.83 1.44 16.10
N LYS A 40 -11.03 2.27 16.77
CA LYS A 40 -9.56 2.27 16.61
C LYS A 40 -9.05 0.84 16.75
N SER A 41 -8.20 0.41 15.83
CA SER A 41 -7.59 -0.90 15.95
C SER A 41 -6.67 -0.90 17.18
N GLU A 42 -6.64 -2.00 17.94
CA GLU A 42 -5.74 -2.14 19.11
C GLU A 42 -4.26 -1.92 18.72
N GLU A 43 -3.92 -2.18 17.45
CA GLU A 43 -2.59 -1.96 16.88
C GLU A 43 -2.25 -0.46 16.70
N ASP A 44 -3.26 0.39 16.42
CA ASP A 44 -3.09 1.85 16.33
C ASP A 44 -3.05 2.51 17.71
N GLU A 45 -3.77 1.96 18.70
CA GLU A 45 -3.69 2.42 20.10
C GLU A 45 -2.32 2.11 20.72
N GLU A 46 -1.78 0.91 20.53
CA GLU A 46 -0.42 0.57 21.00
C GLU A 46 0.66 1.42 20.29
N ALA A 47 0.48 1.74 19.00
CA ALA A 47 1.40 2.56 18.22
C ALA A 47 1.33 4.07 18.55
N GLU A 48 0.20 4.55 19.09
CA GLU A 48 0.04 5.91 19.59
C GLU A 48 0.51 6.06 21.05
N ASP A 49 0.24 5.05 21.91
CA ASP A 49 0.62 5.04 23.33
C ASP A 49 2.13 4.87 23.53
N GLU A 50 2.75 3.99 22.74
CA GLU A 50 4.20 3.97 22.65
C GLU A 50 4.61 5.02 21.61
N THR A 51 5.24 6.13 22.04
CA THR A 51 5.85 7.16 21.17
C THR A 51 6.99 6.63 20.26
N LEU A 52 6.77 5.48 19.63
CA LEU A 52 7.70 4.79 18.79
C LEU A 52 7.71 5.44 17.42
N THR A 53 8.92 5.72 16.95
CA THR A 53 9.10 6.17 15.57
C THR A 53 8.63 5.06 14.62
N LYS A 54 8.03 5.40 13.47
CA LYS A 54 7.58 4.43 12.44
C LYS A 54 8.62 3.33 12.12
N TRP A 55 9.90 3.66 12.24
CA TRP A 55 11.02 2.72 12.10
C TRP A 55 11.07 1.63 13.19
N GLN A 56 10.80 1.98 14.45
CA GLN A 56 10.78 1.04 15.57
C GLN A 56 9.62 0.06 15.44
N ILE A 57 8.44 0.51 15.03
CA ILE A 57 7.28 -0.35 14.76
C ILE A 57 7.63 -1.36 13.66
N PHE A 58 8.19 -0.88 12.55
CA PHE A 58 8.62 -1.76 11.45
C PHE A 58 9.63 -2.83 11.90
N VAL A 59 10.64 -2.46 12.68
CA VAL A 59 11.67 -3.41 13.12
C VAL A 59 11.12 -4.43 14.12
N THR A 60 10.26 -4.00 15.04
CA THR A 60 9.73 -4.86 16.10
C THR A 60 8.66 -5.81 15.58
N TYR A 61 7.69 -5.29 14.83
CA TYR A 61 6.50 -6.05 14.43
C TYR A 61 6.63 -6.71 13.05
N VAL A 62 7.35 -6.10 12.11
CA VAL A 62 7.49 -6.62 10.74
C VAL A 62 8.80 -7.42 10.60
N LEU A 63 9.94 -6.82 10.91
CA LEU A 63 11.24 -7.40 10.61
C LEU A 63 11.56 -8.65 11.45
N LYS A 64 11.10 -8.73 12.70
CA LYS A 64 11.36 -9.87 13.59
C LYS A 64 10.34 -11.01 13.48
N ASN A 65 9.27 -10.84 12.71
CA ASN A 65 8.19 -11.82 12.63
C ASN A 65 8.46 -12.89 11.56
N LYS A 66 8.65 -14.15 12.00
CA LYS A 66 8.94 -15.30 11.12
C LYS A 66 7.80 -15.62 10.14
N VAL A 67 6.55 -15.37 10.52
CA VAL A 67 5.38 -15.65 9.68
C VAL A 67 5.34 -14.67 8.50
N ILE A 68 5.60 -13.39 8.76
CA ILE A 68 5.67 -12.35 7.71
C ILE A 68 6.79 -12.69 6.72
N TRP A 69 7.97 -13.09 7.21
CA TRP A 69 9.07 -13.50 6.32
C TRP A 69 8.72 -14.72 5.46
N LEU A 70 8.04 -15.72 6.03
CA LEU A 70 7.57 -16.87 5.25
C LEU A 70 6.62 -16.42 4.13
N LEU A 71 5.68 -15.52 4.44
CA LEU A 71 4.77 -14.95 3.46
C LEU A 71 5.53 -14.17 2.38
N CYS A 72 6.52 -13.35 2.76
CA CYS A 72 7.36 -12.60 1.81
C CYS A 72 8.09 -13.55 0.85
N PHE A 73 8.72 -14.62 1.36
CA PHE A 73 9.38 -15.61 0.51
C PHE A 73 8.40 -16.29 -0.43
N ALA A 74 7.23 -16.72 0.05
CA ALA A 74 6.19 -17.30 -0.79
C ALA A 74 5.74 -16.32 -1.90
N ASN A 75 5.63 -15.04 -1.57
CA ASN A 75 5.25 -14.00 -2.51
C ASN A 75 6.31 -13.83 -3.62
N ILE A 76 7.59 -13.83 -3.27
CA ILE A 76 8.70 -13.76 -4.25
C ILE A 76 8.59 -14.91 -5.26
N PHE A 77 8.36 -16.15 -4.81
CA PHE A 77 8.21 -17.30 -5.71
C PHE A 77 6.98 -17.18 -6.59
N LEU A 78 5.84 -16.75 -6.05
CA LEU A 78 4.61 -16.52 -6.81
C LEU A 78 4.81 -15.47 -7.90
N TYR A 79 5.47 -14.35 -7.59
CA TYR A 79 5.77 -13.31 -8.58
C TYR A 79 6.79 -13.78 -9.62
N GLY A 80 7.76 -14.60 -9.22
CA GLY A 80 8.69 -15.24 -10.15
C GLY A 80 7.95 -16.11 -11.17
N VAL A 81 7.03 -16.96 -10.71
CA VAL A 81 6.19 -17.78 -11.60
C VAL A 81 5.27 -16.92 -12.44
N ARG A 82 4.63 -15.90 -11.86
CA ARG A 82 3.74 -14.98 -12.58
C ARG A 82 4.45 -14.25 -13.71
N VAL A 83 5.56 -13.59 -13.42
CA VAL A 83 6.35 -12.86 -14.42
C VAL A 83 6.94 -13.83 -15.43
N GLY A 84 7.36 -15.02 -14.98
CA GLY A 84 7.81 -16.09 -15.87
C GLY A 84 6.72 -16.49 -16.88
N ILE A 85 5.50 -16.74 -16.41
CA ILE A 85 4.35 -17.05 -17.27
C ILE A 85 4.02 -15.85 -18.17
N ASP A 86 3.88 -14.64 -17.63
CA ASP A 86 3.52 -13.45 -18.40
C ASP A 86 4.57 -13.11 -19.48
N GLN A 87 5.86 -13.36 -19.24
CA GLN A 87 6.93 -13.10 -20.23
C GLN A 87 7.17 -14.26 -21.20
N TRP A 88 6.98 -15.51 -20.79
CA TRP A 88 7.17 -16.69 -21.66
C TRP A 88 5.90 -17.10 -22.40
N SER A 89 4.75 -16.59 -21.99
CA SER A 89 3.51 -16.71 -22.74
C SER A 89 3.68 -15.96 -24.06
N THR A 90 3.96 -16.71 -25.12
CA THR A 90 4.18 -16.27 -26.51
C THR A 90 2.96 -15.62 -27.19
N VAL A 91 1.97 -15.15 -26.41
CA VAL A 91 0.75 -14.50 -26.91
C VAL A 91 0.69 -13.04 -26.51
#